data_AF-A0A6A7LF70-F1
#
_entry.id   AF-A0A6A7LF70-F1
#
_cell.length_a   1.000
_cell.length_b   1.000
_cell.length_c   1.000
_cell.angle_alpha   90.00
_cell.angle_beta   90.00
_cell.angle_gamma   90.00
#
_symmetry.space_group_name_H-M   'P 1'
#
loop_
_entity.id
_entity.type
_entity.pdbx_description
1 polymer ?
#
loop_
_entity_poly.entity_id
_entity_poly.type
_entity_poly.pdbx_seq_one_letter_code
_entity_poly.pdbx_strand_id
1 'polypeptide(L)'
;MISVGSDEVDVDKHQSNLERNQISDEARPLVFIKRNGILRSRRGRGYSTMEISQAFANLGLGNQNIAKARAFHIPVDTLRRSIRPENVNDLATVLGRHMQGKGTKNSGKRQRQTKDKTAKTKVSK
;
A
#
# COMPACT_ATOMS: atom_id res chain seq x y z
N MET A 1 -60.77 -6.00 3.74
CA MET A 1 -59.54 -6.43 3.04
C MET A 1 -58.49 -5.37 3.31
N ILE A 2 -57.33 -5.79 3.84
CA ILE A 2 -56.28 -4.95 4.44
C ILE A 2 -55.14 -4.85 3.41
N SER A 3 -54.71 -3.64 3.05
CA SER A 3 -53.47 -3.43 2.31
C SER A 3 -52.69 -2.32 3.00
N VAL A 4 -51.87 -2.70 3.97
CA VAL A 4 -50.84 -1.85 4.56
C VAL A 4 -49.63 -2.00 3.65
N GLY A 5 -49.29 -0.94 2.92
CA GLY A 5 -48.07 -0.89 2.13
C GLY A 5 -46.87 -0.77 3.08
N SER A 6 -46.03 -1.80 3.09
CA SER A 6 -44.76 -1.79 3.79
C SER A 6 -43.74 -1.03 2.94
N ASP A 7 -43.50 0.24 3.27
CA ASP A 7 -42.32 0.96 2.80
C ASP A 7 -41.09 0.36 3.50
N GLU A 8 -40.42 -0.58 2.83
CA GLU A 8 -39.12 -1.09 3.23
C GLU A 8 -38.08 0.04 3.07
N VAL A 9 -37.76 0.70 4.18
CA VAL A 9 -36.64 1.64 4.25
C VAL A 9 -35.37 0.79 4.22
N ASP A 10 -34.68 0.83 3.09
CA ASP A 10 -33.44 0.11 2.82
C ASP A 10 -32.28 0.72 3.64
N VAL A 11 -32.13 0.28 4.90
CA VAL A 11 -31.11 0.74 5.86
C VAL A 11 -29.80 -0.02 5.66
N ASP A 12 -29.20 0.03 4.46
CA ASP A 12 -27.88 -0.56 4.27
C ASP A 12 -26.99 0.21 3.28
N LYS A 13 -26.78 1.51 3.58
CA LYS A 13 -25.81 2.37 2.88
C LYS A 13 -24.57 2.72 3.71
N HIS A 14 -24.18 1.86 4.65
CA HIS A 14 -22.84 1.94 5.25
C HIS A 14 -21.82 1.18 4.40
N GLN A 15 -21.59 1.64 3.17
CA GLN A 15 -20.32 1.35 2.51
C GLN A 15 -19.23 2.02 3.34
N SER A 16 -18.53 1.22 4.13
CA SER A 16 -17.35 1.69 4.85
C SER A 16 -16.37 2.24 3.82
N ASN A 17 -16.09 3.55 3.88
CA ASN A 17 -14.96 4.20 3.21
C ASN A 17 -13.63 3.68 3.80
N LEU A 18 -13.42 2.36 3.72
CA LEU A 18 -12.33 1.62 4.32
C LEU A 18 -11.19 1.39 3.33
N GLU A 19 -11.22 2.05 2.17
CA GLU A 19 -10.02 2.39 1.42
C GLU A 19 -9.29 3.56 2.10
N ARG A 20 -9.13 3.46 3.43
CA ARG A 20 -8.14 4.28 4.13
C ARG A 20 -6.82 3.81 3.56
N ASN A 21 -6.17 4.68 2.79
CA ASN A 21 -4.78 4.61 2.35
C ASN A 21 -3.90 3.99 3.45
N GLN A 22 -3.84 2.66 3.52
CA GLN A 22 -2.96 1.98 4.45
C GLN A 22 -1.59 2.24 3.88
N ILE A 23 -0.87 3.16 4.52
CA ILE A 23 0.55 3.34 4.27
C ILE A 23 1.16 2.00 4.66
N SER A 24 1.45 1.16 3.67
CA SER A 24 2.09 -0.13 3.87
C SER A 24 3.35 0.09 4.70
N ASP A 25 3.63 -0.78 5.67
CA ASP A 25 4.81 -0.64 6.52
C ASP A 25 6.14 -0.62 5.73
N GLU A 26 6.10 -1.05 4.47
CA GLU A 26 7.17 -0.92 3.47
C GLU A 26 7.56 0.54 3.20
N ALA A 27 6.64 1.49 3.34
CA ALA A 27 6.90 2.92 3.15
C ALA A 27 7.43 3.59 4.43
N ARG A 28 7.91 2.84 5.42
CA ARG A 28 8.49 3.39 6.66
C ARG A 28 9.97 3.05 6.81
N PRO A 29 10.80 4.03 7.20
CA PRO A 29 12.24 3.82 7.36
C PRO A 29 12.57 2.91 8.54
N LEU A 30 13.71 2.25 8.45
CA LEU A 30 14.30 1.50 9.55
C LEU A 30 15.08 2.44 10.49
N VAL A 31 14.72 2.44 11.76
CA VAL A 31 15.38 3.20 12.82
C VAL A 31 15.95 2.23 13.85
N PHE A 32 17.20 2.46 14.26
CA PHE A 32 17.86 1.69 15.31
C PHE A 32 17.81 2.48 16.61
N ILE A 33 17.46 1.81 17.69
CA ILE A 33 17.44 2.35 19.04
C ILE A 33 18.34 1.47 19.89
N LYS A 34 19.19 2.09 20.70
CA LYS A 34 19.97 1.39 21.71
C LYS A 34 19.21 1.48 23.04
N ARG A 35 18.78 0.35 23.58
CA ARG A 35 18.14 0.29 24.91
C ARG A 35 18.86 -0.77 25.73
N ASN A 36 19.38 -0.39 26.90
CA ASN A 36 20.16 -1.26 27.79
C ASN A 36 21.34 -1.95 27.06
N GLY A 37 22.07 -1.22 26.22
CA GLY A 37 23.20 -1.77 25.46
C GLY A 37 22.83 -2.57 24.20
N ILE A 38 21.58 -3.02 24.07
CA ILE A 38 21.11 -3.83 22.94
C ILE A 38 20.63 -2.92 21.80
N LEU A 39 21.17 -3.14 20.60
CA LEU A 39 20.70 -2.48 19.38
C LEU A 39 19.41 -3.18 18.92
N ARG A 40 18.32 -2.42 18.79
CA ARG A 40 17.05 -2.90 18.24
C ARG A 40 16.67 -2.08 17.03
N SER A 41 16.13 -2.72 16.01
CA SER A 41 15.53 -2.04 14.86
C SER A 41 14.01 -1.96 15.01
N ARG A 42 13.41 -0.90 14.46
CA ARG A 42 11.96 -0.77 14.30
C ARG A 42 11.64 0.10 13.10
N ARG A 43 10.38 0.07 12.65
CA ARG A 43 9.86 1.04 11.69
C ARG A 43 9.68 2.40 12.37
N GLY A 44 10.26 3.43 11.75
CA GLY A 44 10.18 4.82 12.20
C GLY A 44 8.89 5.50 11.75
N ARG A 45 8.72 6.76 12.17
CA ARG A 45 7.56 7.58 11.79
C ARG A 45 7.56 7.95 10.31
N GLY A 46 8.71 8.35 9.78
CA GLY A 46 8.88 8.83 8.40
C GLY A 46 10.34 9.08 8.07
N TYR A 47 10.63 9.21 6.77
CA TYR A 47 11.98 9.44 6.25
C TYR A 47 12.46 10.85 6.55
N SER A 48 13.75 11.00 6.81
CA SER A 48 14.38 12.32 6.94
C SER A 48 14.27 13.08 5.61
N THR A 49 14.20 14.41 5.67
CA THR A 49 14.23 15.27 4.48
C THR A 49 15.47 15.03 3.62
N MET A 50 16.60 14.74 4.27
CA MET A 50 17.87 14.46 3.59
C MET A 50 17.88 13.08 2.91
N GLU A 51 17.27 12.07 3.54
CA GLU A 51 17.14 10.73 2.94
C GLU A 51 16.25 10.79 1.70
N ILE A 52 15.17 11.58 1.77
CA ILE A 52 14.29 11.83 0.63
C ILE A 52 15.06 12.52 -0.49
N SER A 53 15.75 13.63 -0.21
CA SER A 53 16.49 14.34 -1.27
C SER A 53 17.53 13.44 -1.94
N GLN A 54 18.24 12.60 -1.18
CA GLN A 54 19.21 11.66 -1.73
C GLN A 54 18.56 10.57 -2.56
N ALA A 55 17.44 9.99 -2.12
CA ALA A 55 16.74 8.97 -2.89
C ALA A 55 16.20 9.52 -4.22
N PHE A 56 15.66 10.75 -4.22
CA PHE A 56 15.22 11.41 -5.45
C PHE A 56 16.39 11.76 -6.38
N ALA A 57 17.53 12.18 -5.83
CA ALA A 57 18.75 12.43 -6.61
C ALA A 57 19.28 11.15 -7.27
N ASN A 58 19.29 10.02 -6.54
CA ASN A 58 19.72 8.71 -7.07
C ASN A 58 18.83 8.24 -8.23
N LEU A 59 17.57 8.65 -8.26
CA LEU A 59 16.61 8.36 -9.35
C LEU A 59 16.66 9.39 -10.49
N GLY A 60 17.52 10.41 -10.41
CA GLY A 60 17.62 11.46 -11.43
C GLY A 60 16.46 12.46 -11.42
N LEU A 61 15.64 12.50 -10.36
CA LEU A 61 14.44 13.35 -10.25
C LEU A 61 14.71 14.75 -9.67
N GLY A 62 15.98 15.07 -9.37
CA GLY A 62 16.41 16.32 -8.75
C GLY A 62 16.18 16.40 -7.24
N ASN A 63 16.69 17.46 -6.60
CA ASN A 63 16.90 17.52 -5.14
C ASN A 63 15.68 17.89 -4.30
N GLN A 64 14.48 18.09 -4.88
CA GLN A 64 13.44 18.81 -4.15
C GLN A 64 12.03 18.35 -4.48
N ASN A 65 11.54 17.30 -3.82
CA ASN A 65 10.11 17.01 -3.84
C ASN A 65 9.60 16.30 -2.58
N ILE A 66 9.73 16.94 -1.43
CA ILE A 66 8.96 16.54 -0.22
C ILE A 66 7.46 16.49 -0.56
N ALA A 67 6.98 17.43 -1.39
CA ALA A 67 5.61 17.44 -1.88
C ALA A 67 5.26 16.18 -2.70
N LYS A 68 6.13 15.74 -3.64
CA LYS A 68 5.86 14.48 -4.39
C LYS A 68 5.96 13.25 -3.48
N ALA A 69 6.90 13.22 -2.54
CA ALA A 69 6.97 12.13 -1.56
C ALA A 69 5.63 11.99 -0.81
N ARG A 70 5.05 13.11 -0.35
CA ARG A 70 3.72 13.13 0.27
C ARG A 70 2.61 12.72 -0.69
N ALA A 71 2.68 13.12 -1.96
CA ALA A 71 1.73 12.70 -3.00
C ALA A 71 1.77 11.18 -3.27
N PHE A 72 2.92 10.54 -3.06
CA PHE A 72 3.06 9.08 -3.08
C PHE A 72 2.73 8.41 -1.74
N HIS A 73 2.15 9.15 -0.78
CA HIS A 73 1.85 8.67 0.57
C HIS A 73 3.07 8.19 1.35
N ILE A 74 4.27 8.70 1.02
CA ILE A 74 5.49 8.40 1.76
C ILE A 74 5.56 9.32 2.99
N PRO A 75 5.63 8.77 4.21
CA PRO A 75 5.71 9.56 5.43
C PRO A 75 7.05 10.28 5.54
N VAL A 76 6.99 11.57 5.86
CA VAL A 76 8.15 12.45 6.01
C VAL A 76 8.25 12.90 7.47
N ASP A 77 9.45 12.78 8.04
CA ASP A 77 9.78 13.31 9.36
C ASP A 77 10.79 14.45 9.22
N THR A 78 10.29 15.68 9.36
CA THR A 78 11.10 16.89 9.22
C THR A 78 12.02 17.16 10.41
N LEU A 79 11.79 16.50 11.55
CA LEU A 79 12.59 16.69 12.76
C LEU A 79 13.81 15.76 12.77
N ARG A 80 13.74 14.66 12.03
CA ARG A 80 14.80 13.68 11.94
C ARG A 80 15.91 14.16 11.01
N ARG A 81 17.15 14.21 11.51
CA ARG A 81 18.34 14.63 10.76
C ARG A 81 19.29 13.50 10.39
N SER A 82 19.05 12.28 10.88
CA SER A 82 19.88 11.13 10.56
C SER A 82 19.72 10.73 9.09
N ILE A 83 20.84 10.44 8.42
CA ILE A 83 20.85 9.82 7.10
C ILE A 83 21.31 8.39 7.26
N ARG A 84 20.61 7.46 6.61
CA ARG A 84 21.04 6.06 6.54
C ARG A 84 20.96 5.55 5.11
N PRO A 85 22.05 4.95 4.59
CA PRO A 85 22.08 4.49 3.21
C PRO A 85 21.05 3.38 2.95
N GLU A 86 20.76 2.53 3.94
CA GLU A 86 19.75 1.47 3.80
C GLU A 86 18.36 2.08 3.57
N ASN A 87 18.01 3.13 4.30
CA ASN A 87 16.73 3.82 4.14
C ASN A 87 16.63 4.54 2.79
N VAL A 88 17.75 5.08 2.28
CA VAL A 88 17.79 5.74 0.96
C VAL A 88 17.57 4.72 -0.15
N ASN A 89 18.18 3.54 -0.06
CA ASN A 89 18.00 2.45 -1.04
C ASN A 89 16.58 1.87 -1.01
N ASP A 90 16.03 1.64 0.19
CA ASP A 90 14.65 1.20 0.36
C ASP A 90 13.68 2.23 -0.25
N LEU A 91 13.88 3.51 0.06
CA LEU A 91 13.05 4.59 -0.46
C LEU A 91 13.12 4.71 -1.98
N ALA A 92 14.31 4.57 -2.57
CA ALA A 92 14.48 4.59 -4.03
C ALA A 92 13.70 3.44 -4.70
N THR A 93 13.66 2.26 -4.07
CA THR A 93 12.89 1.10 -4.56
C THR A 93 11.39 1.38 -4.49
N VAL A 94 10.90 1.90 -3.37
CA VAL A 94 9.48 2.28 -3.21
C VAL A 94 9.07 3.34 -4.24
N LEU A 95 9.88 4.37 -4.42
CA LEU A 95 9.66 5.41 -5.43
C LEU A 95 9.64 4.84 -6.85
N GLY A 96 10.57 3.93 -7.18
CA GLY A 96 10.59 3.23 -8.45
C GLY A 96 9.28 2.48 -8.74
N ARG A 97 8.72 1.78 -7.75
CA ARG A 97 7.42 1.10 -7.87
C ARG A 97 6.28 2.08 -8.13
N HIS A 98 6.24 3.23 -7.44
CA HIS A 98 5.22 4.26 -7.67
C HIS A 98 5.30 4.86 -9.08
N MET A 99 6.51 4.98 -9.64
CA MET A 99 6.70 5.49 -11.01
C MET A 99 6.35 4.44 -12.07
N GLN A 100 6.67 3.18 -11.84
CA GLN A 100 6.36 2.06 -12.76
C GLN A 100 4.88 1.67 -12.73
N GLY A 101 4.20 1.82 -11.59
CA GLY A 101 2.80 1.44 -11.38
C GLY A 101 1.74 2.23 -12.17
N LYS A 102 2.13 3.21 -12.99
CA LYS A 102 1.25 3.84 -13.98
C LYS A 102 1.19 3.10 -15.33
N GLY A 103 1.92 2.00 -15.49
CA GLY A 103 1.80 1.09 -16.63
C GLY A 103 0.89 -0.10 -16.30
N THR A 104 -0.25 -0.19 -17.00
CA THR A 104 -1.14 -1.37 -17.07
C THR A 104 -1.73 -1.88 -15.74
N LYS A 105 -2.90 -1.34 -15.40
CA LYS A 105 -3.95 -2.15 -14.76
C LYS A 105 -4.30 -3.29 -15.74
N ASN A 106 -3.57 -4.39 -15.69
CA ASN A 106 -4.09 -5.64 -16.21
C ASN A 106 -5.27 -6.02 -15.33
N SER A 107 -6.46 -5.65 -15.80
CA SER A 107 -7.73 -6.20 -15.36
C SER A 107 -7.69 -7.71 -15.66
N GLY A 108 -7.07 -8.47 -14.76
CA GLY A 108 -7.15 -9.91 -14.73
C GLY A 108 -8.60 -10.29 -14.47
N LYS A 109 -9.38 -10.43 -15.55
CA LYS A 109 -10.69 -11.06 -15.51
C LYS A 109 -10.53 -12.38 -14.76
N ARG A 110 -11.11 -12.45 -13.57
CA ARG A 110 -11.36 -13.70 -12.84
C ARG A 110 -12.20 -14.58 -13.75
N GLN A 111 -11.56 -15.41 -14.57
CA GLN A 111 -12.22 -16.48 -15.29
C GLN A 111 -12.58 -17.53 -14.23
N ARG A 112 -13.83 -17.46 -13.75
CA ARG A 112 -14.44 -18.49 -12.92
C ARG A 112 -14.34 -19.81 -13.69
N GLN A 113 -13.43 -20.69 -13.30
CA GLN A 113 -13.45 -22.08 -13.73
C GLN A 113 -14.66 -22.74 -13.06
N THR A 114 -15.76 -22.84 -13.78
CA THR A 114 -16.83 -23.79 -13.47
C THR A 114 -16.27 -25.18 -13.69
N LYS A 115 -16.00 -25.89 -12.59
CA LYS A 115 -15.74 -27.33 -12.61
C LYS A 115 -17.05 -28.03 -12.95
N ASP A 116 -17.18 -28.48 -14.19
CA ASP A 116 -18.21 -29.46 -14.55
C ASP A 116 -17.92 -30.77 -13.83
N LYS A 117 -18.83 -31.12 -12.93
CA LYS A 117 -18.85 -32.39 -12.21
C LYS A 117 -19.20 -33.49 -13.22
N THR A 118 -18.29 -34.45 -13.34
CA THR A 118 -18.51 -35.76 -13.94
C THR A 118 -19.62 -36.52 -13.19
N ALA A 119 -20.79 -36.64 -13.82
CA ALA A 119 -21.81 -37.59 -13.40
C ALA A 119 -21.69 -38.87 -14.24
N LYS A 120 -21.19 -39.93 -13.60
CA LYS A 120 -21.28 -41.32 -14.07
C LYS A 120 -22.76 -41.69 -14.20
N THR A 121 -23.17 -42.22 -15.36
CA THR A 121 -24.39 -43.04 -15.44
C THR A 121 -24.08 -44.33 -16.17
N LYS A 122 -24.16 -45.43 -15.42
CA LYS A 122 -24.23 -46.81 -15.93
C LYS A 122 -25.52 -46.97 -16.74
N VAL A 123 -25.48 -47.54 -17.94
CA VAL A 123 -26.62 -48.28 -18.47
C VAL A 123 -26.12 -49.53 -19.20
N SER A 124 -26.65 -50.65 -18.72
CA SER A 124 -26.46 -52.02 -19.16
C SER A 124 -27.04 -52.29 -20.54
N LYS A 125 -26.43 -53.22 -21.29
CA LYS A 125 -27.16 -54.28 -21.98
C LYS A 125 -26.25 -55.46 -22.26
#